data_AF-A0A3C0EIV4-F1
#
_entry.id   AF-A0A3C0EIV4-F1
#
_cell.length_a   1.000
_cell.length_b   1.000
_cell.length_c   1.000
_cell.angle_alpha   90.00
_cell.angle_beta   90.00
_cell.angle_gamma   90.00
#
_symmetry.space_group_name_H-M   'P 1'
#
loop_
_entity.id
_entity.type
_entity.pdbx_description
1 polymer ?
#
loop_
_entity_poly.entity_id
_entity_poly.type
_entity_poly.pdbx_seq_one_letter_code
_entity_poly.pdbx_strand_id
1 'polypeptide(L)'
;GREARKAAWLGCGLMTIGAVIWMIPPMVGRLLYAQQIGSVEIAKPAESAYAVVSMQLLPPALVGLMVVAIFAATMSSMDTGLNRNAAIFTKDIYPRLCKLIGRVPAEGKALMRRGQLFSMIFGVLIVLLTLYFVSRDGQGVFEYMLTLGAVLALPLAVPMLLAMFIRKTPGWAAIFSVAMAAIPSAIGLMMQWPFEAKVLWNVGIGATAYLLTMPFWRFEKPAYQQQVGDFFEQMHRPIDFEKEVGKANDLKQLAIIGRFALIGGLLILLLLLIPQSIRDRLCVLFVSGFVTGVGGLLIMASRRSVEVQRPVSIKQDVSNECA
;
A
#
# COMPACT_ATOMS: atom_id res chain seq x y z
N GLY A 1 -2.41 -18.77 -8.32
CA GLY A 1 -3.38 -19.63 -7.60
C GLY A 1 -4.79 -19.08 -7.67
N ARG A 2 -5.82 -19.92 -7.52
CA ARG A 2 -7.24 -19.53 -7.62
C ARG A 2 -7.64 -18.46 -6.59
N GLU A 3 -7.21 -18.60 -5.34
CA GLU A 3 -7.54 -17.66 -4.26
C GLU A 3 -6.84 -16.30 -4.45
N ALA A 4 -5.56 -16.29 -4.84
CA ALA A 4 -4.86 -15.05 -5.19
C ALA A 4 -5.55 -14.28 -6.33
N ARG A 5 -6.08 -15.01 -7.34
CA ARG A 5 -6.85 -14.39 -8.44
C ARG A 5 -8.16 -13.78 -7.95
N LYS A 6 -8.88 -14.45 -7.04
CA LYS A 6 -10.10 -13.88 -6.43
C LYS A 6 -9.78 -12.64 -5.59
N ALA A 7 -8.72 -12.68 -4.79
CA ALA A 7 -8.26 -11.55 -4.00
C ALA A 7 -7.91 -10.35 -4.89
N ALA A 8 -7.22 -10.59 -6.01
CA ALA A 8 -6.89 -9.55 -6.98
C ALA A 8 -8.15 -8.91 -7.61
N TRP A 9 -9.12 -9.71 -8.03
CA TRP A 9 -10.39 -9.21 -8.57
C TRP A 9 -11.22 -8.45 -7.54
N LEU A 10 -11.27 -8.94 -6.30
CA LEU A 10 -11.95 -8.26 -5.20
C LEU A 10 -11.26 -6.91 -4.91
N GLY A 11 -9.93 -6.90 -4.84
CA GLY A 11 -9.16 -5.67 -4.65
C GLY A 11 -9.39 -4.67 -5.78
N CYS A 12 -9.42 -5.13 -7.04
CA CYS A 12 -9.74 -4.31 -8.19
C CYS A 12 -11.13 -3.68 -8.07
N GLY A 13 -12.17 -4.47 -7.81
CA GLY A 13 -13.54 -3.95 -7.66
C GLY A 13 -13.68 -2.95 -6.51
N LEU A 14 -13.11 -3.26 -5.34
CA LEU A 14 -13.14 -2.37 -4.17
C LEU A 14 -12.39 -1.06 -4.42
N MET A 15 -11.23 -1.10 -5.07
CA MET A 15 -10.45 0.10 -5.38
C MET A 15 -11.14 0.97 -6.44
N THR A 16 -11.76 0.38 -7.46
CA THR A 16 -12.53 1.13 -8.46
C THR A 16 -13.73 1.83 -7.84
N ILE A 17 -14.54 1.11 -7.05
CA ILE A 17 -15.68 1.71 -6.34
C ILE A 17 -15.19 2.76 -5.33
N GLY A 18 -14.14 2.43 -4.58
CA GLY A 18 -13.54 3.32 -3.59
C GLY A 18 -13.04 4.63 -4.20
N ALA A 19 -12.39 4.59 -5.37
CA ALA A 19 -11.93 5.79 -6.07
C ALA A 19 -13.07 6.72 -6.46
N VAL A 20 -14.21 6.17 -6.93
CA VAL A 20 -15.40 6.97 -7.25
C VAL A 20 -15.97 7.62 -5.98
N ILE A 21 -16.11 6.84 -4.90
CA ILE A 21 -16.65 7.35 -3.63
C ILE A 21 -15.75 8.46 -3.06
N TRP A 22 -14.43 8.27 -3.09
CA TRP A 22 -13.45 9.24 -2.57
C TRP A 22 -13.41 10.56 -3.35
N MET A 23 -13.81 10.56 -4.62
CA MET A 23 -13.88 11.79 -5.42
C MET A 23 -15.11 12.66 -5.13
N ILE A 24 -16.18 12.10 -4.56
CA ILE A 24 -17.41 12.84 -4.32
C ILE A 24 -17.20 14.02 -3.34
N PRO A 25 -16.59 13.85 -2.14
CA PRO A 25 -16.40 14.95 -1.21
C PRO A 25 -15.64 16.16 -1.78
N PRO A 26 -14.46 16.02 -2.43
CA PRO A 26 -13.77 17.19 -3.00
C PRO A 26 -14.53 17.83 -4.15
N MET A 27 -15.26 17.06 -4.97
CA MET A 27 -16.11 17.62 -6.04
C MET A 27 -17.27 18.45 -5.47
N VAL A 28 -17.98 17.92 -4.48
CA VAL A 28 -19.06 18.65 -3.78
C VAL A 28 -18.49 19.86 -3.05
N GLY A 29 -17.31 19.73 -2.45
CA GLY A 29 -16.59 20.82 -1.80
C GLY A 29 -16.34 21.99 -2.73
N ARG A 30 -15.86 21.72 -3.94
CA ARG A 30 -15.63 22.76 -4.95
C ARG A 30 -16.92 23.48 -5.37
N LEU A 31 -18.07 22.81 -5.35
CA LEU A 31 -19.35 23.40 -5.77
C LEU A 31 -20.06 24.18 -4.65
N LEU A 32 -20.08 23.62 -3.44
CA LEU A 32 -20.89 24.15 -2.33
C LEU A 32 -20.08 24.91 -1.27
N TYR A 33 -18.77 24.64 -1.16
CA TYR A 33 -17.92 25.13 -0.08
C TYR A 33 -16.66 25.85 -0.59
N ALA A 34 -16.71 26.40 -1.81
CA ALA A 34 -15.56 27.02 -2.46
C ALA A 34 -14.93 28.17 -1.65
N GLN A 35 -15.76 29.00 -1.01
CA GLN A 35 -15.28 30.12 -0.20
C GLN A 35 -14.57 29.63 1.07
N GLN A 36 -15.14 28.64 1.75
CA GLN A 36 -14.59 28.07 2.99
C GLN A 36 -13.28 27.32 2.72
N ILE A 37 -13.18 26.65 1.57
CA ILE A 37 -11.94 26.01 1.13
C ILE A 37 -10.90 27.10 0.81
N GLY A 38 -11.28 28.14 0.06
CA GLY A 38 -10.38 29.22 -0.33
C GLY A 38 -9.86 30.07 0.83
N SER A 39 -10.56 30.09 1.97
CA SER A 39 -10.13 30.81 3.18
C SER A 39 -9.06 30.08 4.00
N VAL A 40 -8.70 28.84 3.66
CA VAL A 40 -7.66 28.10 4.38
C VAL A 40 -6.28 28.58 3.94
N GLU A 41 -5.48 29.06 4.90
CA GLU A 41 -4.12 29.57 4.69
C GLU A 41 -3.10 28.44 4.47
N ILE A 42 -3.22 27.74 3.34
CA ILE A 42 -2.24 26.75 2.87
C ILE A 42 -1.88 27.01 1.41
N ALA A 43 -0.69 26.57 0.99
CA ALA A 43 -0.17 26.81 -0.37
C ALA A 43 -1.13 26.39 -1.49
N LYS A 44 -1.88 25.30 -1.31
CA LYS A 44 -2.97 24.88 -2.20
C LYS A 44 -4.23 24.58 -1.41
N PRO A 45 -5.18 25.52 -1.30
CA PRO A 45 -6.40 25.32 -0.51
C PRO A 45 -7.23 24.12 -0.96
N ALA A 46 -7.15 23.74 -2.24
CA ALA A 46 -7.79 22.53 -2.77
C ALA A 46 -7.40 21.23 -2.03
N GLU A 47 -6.21 21.15 -1.43
CA GLU A 47 -5.77 19.99 -0.65
C GLU A 47 -6.53 19.86 0.69
N SER A 48 -7.14 20.95 1.18
CA SER A 48 -7.97 20.95 2.39
C SER A 48 -9.43 20.56 2.15
N ALA A 49 -9.85 20.40 0.89
CA ALA A 49 -11.26 20.26 0.51
C ALA A 49 -11.98 19.15 1.28
N TYR A 50 -11.36 17.97 1.42
CA TYR A 50 -11.95 16.85 2.16
C TYR A 50 -12.18 17.19 3.63
N ALA A 51 -11.19 17.80 4.30
CA ALA A 51 -11.27 18.16 5.70
C ALA A 51 -12.34 19.24 5.94
N VAL A 52 -12.34 20.30 5.12
CA VAL A 52 -13.32 21.40 5.22
C VAL A 52 -14.74 20.89 5.02
N VAL A 53 -14.99 20.12 3.95
CA VAL A 53 -16.33 19.55 3.67
C VAL A 53 -16.79 18.65 4.80
N SER A 54 -15.89 17.82 5.33
CA SER A 54 -16.22 16.93 6.43
C SER A 54 -16.53 17.68 7.72
N MET A 55 -15.83 18.77 8.03
CA MET A 55 -16.16 19.64 9.16
C MET A 55 -17.51 20.34 9.02
N GLN A 56 -17.95 20.60 7.78
CA GLN A 56 -19.23 21.25 7.51
C GLN A 56 -20.42 20.28 7.51
N LEU A 57 -20.20 19.01 7.14
CA LEU A 57 -21.26 18.03 6.94
C LEU A 57 -21.38 16.99 8.06
N LEU A 58 -20.28 16.65 8.73
CA LEU A 58 -20.31 15.63 9.77
C LEU A 58 -20.78 16.19 11.11
N PRO A 59 -21.53 15.39 11.90
CA PRO A 59 -21.76 15.67 13.30
C PRO A 59 -20.45 15.92 14.06
N PRO A 60 -20.43 16.80 15.08
CA PRO A 60 -19.22 17.12 15.83
C PRO A 60 -18.47 15.89 16.35
N ALA A 61 -19.20 14.86 16.78
CA ALA A 61 -18.61 13.62 17.26
C ALA A 61 -17.91 12.80 16.16
N LEU A 62 -18.46 12.79 14.93
CA LEU A 62 -17.89 12.07 13.79
C LEU A 62 -16.71 12.83 13.16
N VAL A 63 -16.62 14.15 13.33
CA VAL A 63 -15.44 14.93 12.93
C VAL A 63 -14.20 14.43 13.69
N GLY A 64 -14.32 14.19 15.00
CA GLY A 64 -13.22 13.62 15.79
C GLY A 64 -12.81 12.22 15.30
N LEU A 65 -13.79 11.36 15.00
CA LEU A 65 -13.54 10.03 14.44
C LEU A 65 -12.82 10.11 13.08
N MET A 66 -13.21 11.05 12.22
CA MET A 66 -12.55 11.28 10.94
C MET A 66 -11.08 11.68 11.14
N VAL A 67 -10.79 12.63 12.04
CA VAL A 67 -9.41 13.07 12.31
C VAL A 67 -8.56 11.88 12.77
N VAL A 68 -9.07 11.06 13.70
CA VAL A 68 -8.39 9.84 14.15
C VAL A 68 -8.18 8.86 13.00
N ALA A 69 -9.16 8.67 12.11
CA ALA A 69 -9.05 7.79 10.95
C ALA A 69 -7.97 8.25 9.95
N ILE A 70 -7.86 9.56 9.70
CA ILE A 70 -6.82 10.13 8.84
C ILE A 70 -5.43 9.88 9.45
N PHE A 71 -5.26 10.11 10.76
CA PHE A 71 -4.00 9.82 11.45
C PHE A 71 -3.68 8.32 11.42
N ALA A 72 -4.65 7.45 11.68
CA ALA A 72 -4.46 6.00 11.66
C ALA A 72 -4.05 5.48 10.27
N ALA A 73 -4.72 5.95 9.21
CA ALA A 73 -4.39 5.60 7.83
C ALA A 73 -2.98 6.11 7.43
N THR A 74 -2.63 7.32 7.86
CA THR A 74 -1.30 7.91 7.62
C THR A 74 -0.22 7.13 8.34
N MET A 75 -0.42 6.79 9.62
CA MET A 75 0.53 5.97 10.40
C MET A 75 0.73 4.60 9.76
N SER A 76 -0.32 3.91 9.32
CA SER A 76 -0.21 2.61 8.65
C SER A 76 0.63 2.67 7.37
N SER A 77 0.48 3.73 6.58
CA SER A 77 1.27 3.96 5.37
C SER A 77 2.72 4.30 5.69
N MET A 78 2.95 5.14 6.71
CA MET A 78 4.28 5.50 7.20
C MET A 78 5.04 4.29 7.76
N ASP A 79 4.38 3.45 8.54
CA ASP A 79 4.95 2.23 9.09
C ASP A 79 5.45 1.30 7.99
N THR A 80 4.64 1.13 6.94
CA THR A 80 5.01 0.31 5.78
C THR A 80 6.21 0.90 5.03
N GLY A 81 6.21 2.21 4.77
CA GLY A 81 7.28 2.90 4.05
C GLY A 81 8.61 2.91 4.81
N LEU A 82 8.58 3.29 6.09
CA LEU A 82 9.77 3.35 6.95
C LEU A 82 10.38 1.97 7.18
N ASN A 83 9.55 0.96 7.47
CA ASN A 83 10.03 -0.42 7.66
C ASN A 83 10.63 -0.99 6.38
N ARG A 84 10.02 -0.71 5.22
CA ARG A 84 10.59 -1.12 3.92
C ARG A 84 11.95 -0.48 3.68
N ASN A 85 12.08 0.83 3.89
CA ASN A 85 13.34 1.54 3.67
C ASN A 85 14.43 1.12 4.67
N ALA A 86 14.07 0.91 5.93
CA ALA A 86 14.98 0.37 6.94
C ALA A 86 15.44 -1.06 6.58
N ALA A 87 14.55 -1.89 6.03
CA ALA A 87 14.89 -3.23 5.56
C ALA A 87 15.86 -3.19 4.36
N ILE A 88 15.61 -2.33 3.37
CA ILE A 88 16.52 -2.11 2.24
C ILE A 88 17.89 -1.65 2.75
N PHE A 89 17.92 -0.69 3.67
CA PHE A 89 19.18 -0.22 4.22
C PHE A 89 19.92 -1.33 4.97
N THR A 90 19.24 -2.09 5.83
CA THR A 90 19.88 -3.13 6.65
C THR A 90 20.29 -4.38 5.88
N LYS A 91 19.56 -4.75 4.83
CA LYS A 91 19.81 -5.99 4.06
C LYS A 91 20.64 -5.76 2.80
N ASP A 92 20.47 -4.63 2.12
CA ASP A 92 21.11 -4.39 0.82
C ASP A 92 22.30 -3.44 0.93
N ILE A 93 22.15 -2.32 1.64
CA ILE A 93 23.16 -1.26 1.70
C ILE A 93 24.21 -1.56 2.78
N TYR A 94 23.75 -1.80 4.00
CA TYR A 94 24.60 -1.97 5.18
C TYR A 94 25.64 -3.10 5.03
N PRO A 95 25.29 -4.31 4.52
CA PRO A 95 26.29 -5.36 4.33
C PRO A 95 27.30 -5.03 3.22
N ARG A 96 26.86 -4.39 2.14
CA ARG A 96 27.76 -3.93 1.07
C ARG A 96 28.72 -2.85 1.57
N LEU A 97 28.22 -1.90 2.35
CA LEU A 97 29.02 -0.85 2.96
C LEU A 97 30.05 -1.43 3.95
N CYS A 98 29.66 -2.41 4.75
CA CYS A 98 30.58 -3.11 5.65
C CYS A 98 31.69 -3.85 4.90
N LYS A 99 31.36 -4.56 3.82
CA LYS A 99 32.37 -5.19 2.96
C LYS A 99 33.36 -4.17 2.39
N LEU A 100 32.87 -2.99 1.98
CA LEU A 100 33.70 -1.92 1.41
C LEU A 100 34.66 -1.31 2.45
N ILE A 101 34.23 -1.21 3.72
CA ILE A 101 35.03 -0.67 4.83
C ILE A 101 35.83 -1.78 5.56
N GLY A 102 35.81 -3.02 5.05
CA GLY A 102 36.53 -4.15 5.65
C GLY A 102 35.98 -4.61 7.01
N ARG A 103 34.69 -4.36 7.30
CA ARG A 103 34.02 -4.78 8.54
C ARG A 103 33.06 -5.93 8.29
N VAL A 104 32.89 -6.78 9.31
CA VAL A 104 31.87 -7.84 9.31
C VAL A 104 30.49 -7.21 9.59
N PRO A 105 29.45 -7.51 8.80
CA PRO A 105 28.10 -7.02 9.07
C PRO A 105 27.59 -7.58 10.39
N ALA A 106 26.90 -6.74 11.18
CA ALA A 106 26.26 -7.21 12.40
C ALA A 106 25.07 -8.11 12.09
N GLU A 107 24.81 -9.08 12.98
CA GLU A 107 23.72 -10.05 12.86
C GLU A 107 22.79 -10.03 14.10
N GLY A 108 21.65 -10.70 13.97
CA GLY A 108 20.69 -10.88 15.07
C GLY A 108 20.18 -9.56 15.68
N LYS A 109 20.19 -9.48 17.01
CA LYS A 109 19.68 -8.30 17.76
C LYS A 109 20.44 -7.02 17.44
N ALA A 110 21.73 -7.11 17.09
CA ALA A 110 22.52 -5.93 16.74
C ALA A 110 22.10 -5.33 15.39
N LEU A 111 21.76 -6.18 14.41
CA LEU A 111 21.21 -5.74 13.13
C LEU A 111 19.81 -5.10 13.31
N MET A 112 18.98 -5.69 14.18
CA MET A 112 17.66 -5.14 14.51
C MET A 112 17.75 -3.74 15.12
N ARG A 113 18.63 -3.53 16.11
CA ARG A 113 18.85 -2.20 16.72
C ARG A 113 19.32 -1.17 15.69
N ARG A 114 20.17 -1.58 14.73
CA ARG A 114 20.59 -0.71 13.63
C ARG A 114 19.44 -0.39 12.70
N GLY A 115 18.58 -1.35 12.38
CA GLY A 115 17.34 -1.10 11.63
C GLY A 115 16.42 -0.09 12.32
N GLN A 116 16.24 -0.21 13.63
CA GLN A 116 15.47 0.77 14.42
C GLN A 116 16.11 2.16 14.39
N LEU A 117 17.44 2.25 14.50
CA LEU A 117 18.17 3.51 14.38
C LEU A 117 17.98 4.13 12.99
N PHE A 118 18.10 3.36 11.90
CA PHE A 118 17.86 3.87 10.55
C PHE A 118 16.41 4.31 10.34
N SER A 119 15.45 3.58 10.89
CA SER A 119 14.04 4.00 10.86
C SER A 119 13.83 5.33 11.57
N MET A 120 14.49 5.54 12.73
CA MET A 120 14.45 6.82 13.44
C MET A 120 15.08 7.94 12.61
N ILE A 121 16.25 7.70 12.01
CA ILE A 121 16.93 8.68 11.13
C ILE A 121 16.05 9.06 9.95
N PHE A 122 15.46 8.09 9.25
CA PHE A 122 14.54 8.36 8.14
C PHE A 122 13.31 9.13 8.60
N GLY A 123 12.75 8.81 9.78
CA GLY A 123 11.64 9.55 10.36
C GLY A 123 11.99 11.02 10.59
N VAL A 124 13.13 11.30 11.23
CA VAL A 124 13.61 12.68 11.45
C VAL A 124 13.85 13.40 10.13
N LEU A 125 14.48 12.76 9.15
CA LEU A 125 14.72 13.34 7.82
C LEU A 125 13.42 13.69 7.08
N ILE A 126 12.41 12.82 7.14
CA ILE A 126 11.10 13.08 6.53
C ILE A 126 10.40 14.26 7.19
N VAL A 127 10.47 14.38 8.52
CA VAL A 127 9.91 15.54 9.24
C VAL A 127 10.62 16.83 8.83
N LEU A 128 11.95 16.84 8.80
CA LEU A 128 12.73 18.00 8.37
C LEU A 128 12.42 18.39 6.92
N LEU A 129 12.32 17.42 6.01
CA LEU A 129 11.98 17.66 4.61
C LEU A 129 10.54 18.18 4.45
N THR A 130 9.61 17.68 5.27
CA THR A 130 8.22 18.16 5.29
C THR A 130 8.15 19.62 5.73
N LEU A 131 8.86 19.97 6.82
CA LEU A 131 8.96 21.37 7.27
C LEU A 131 9.58 22.27 6.21
N TYR A 132 10.61 21.77 5.51
CA TYR A 132 11.23 22.48 4.40
C TYR A 132 10.22 22.76 3.27
N PHE A 133 9.44 21.76 2.84
CA PHE A 133 8.44 21.95 1.78
C PHE A 133 7.29 22.86 2.19
N VAL A 134 6.81 22.76 3.43
CA VAL A 134 5.76 23.64 3.95
C VAL A 134 6.23 25.10 4.02
N SER A 135 7.51 25.35 4.29
CA SER A 135 8.06 26.71 4.34
C SER A 135 8.26 27.38 2.97
N ARG A 136 8.06 26.65 1.86
CA ARG A 136 8.23 27.18 0.51
C ARG A 136 6.87 27.47 -0.12
N ASP A 137 6.57 28.76 -0.30
CA ASP A 137 5.39 29.19 -1.07
C ASP A 137 5.55 28.76 -2.53
N GLY A 138 4.65 27.91 -3.03
CA GLY A 138 4.64 27.55 -4.45
C GLY A 138 3.73 26.38 -4.81
N GLN A 139 4.17 25.15 -4.54
CA GLN A 139 3.45 23.94 -4.96
C GLN A 139 2.85 23.21 -3.76
N GLY A 140 1.63 22.69 -3.92
CA GLY A 140 1.02 21.83 -2.92
C GLY A 140 1.75 20.50 -2.81
N VAL A 141 1.59 19.83 -1.67
CA VAL A 141 2.29 18.57 -1.37
C VAL A 141 1.92 17.49 -2.39
N PHE A 142 0.70 17.52 -2.91
CA PHE A 142 0.24 16.59 -3.93
C PHE A 142 1.01 16.72 -5.25
N GLU A 143 1.34 17.94 -5.68
CA GLU A 143 2.11 18.15 -6.91
C GLU A 143 3.56 17.67 -6.77
N TYR A 144 4.17 17.88 -5.60
CA TYR A 144 5.48 17.34 -5.32
C TYR A 144 5.47 15.81 -5.35
N MET A 145 4.45 15.18 -4.75
CA MET A 145 4.26 13.74 -4.80
C MET A 145 4.15 13.23 -6.25
N LEU A 146 3.31 13.87 -7.07
CA LEU A 146 3.14 13.51 -8.48
C LEU A 146 4.43 13.71 -9.27
N THR A 147 5.12 14.83 -9.08
CA THR A 147 6.36 15.14 -9.80
C THR A 147 7.47 14.16 -9.45
N LEU A 148 7.68 13.88 -8.16
CA LEU A 148 8.68 12.91 -7.71
C LEU A 148 8.31 11.48 -8.16
N GLY A 149 7.02 11.13 -8.13
CA GLY A 149 6.52 9.85 -8.66
C GLY A 149 6.80 9.69 -10.15
N ALA A 150 6.53 10.73 -10.94
CA ALA A 150 6.76 10.69 -12.39
C ALA A 150 8.25 10.58 -12.74
N VAL A 151 9.11 11.33 -12.04
CA VAL A 151 10.55 11.46 -12.36
C VAL A 151 11.38 10.31 -11.79
N LEU A 152 10.99 9.73 -10.64
CA LEU A 152 11.79 8.70 -9.97
C LEU A 152 11.11 7.33 -10.00
N ALA A 153 9.83 7.25 -9.62
CA ALA A 153 9.15 5.97 -9.48
C ALA A 153 8.86 5.33 -10.84
N LEU A 154 8.41 6.09 -11.84
CA LEU A 154 8.10 5.54 -13.16
C LEU A 154 9.32 4.96 -13.88
N PRO A 155 10.48 5.65 -14.00
CA PRO A 155 11.67 5.05 -14.62
C PRO A 155 12.10 3.73 -14.00
N LEU A 156 11.93 3.56 -12.68
CA LEU A 156 12.23 2.31 -11.99
C LEU A 156 11.15 1.25 -12.21
N ALA A 157 9.87 1.65 -12.25
CA ALA A 157 8.75 0.72 -12.41
C ALA A 157 8.67 0.09 -13.80
N VAL A 158 8.99 0.85 -14.86
CA VAL A 158 8.90 0.39 -16.25
C VAL A 158 9.70 -0.88 -16.53
N PRO A 159 11.03 -0.95 -16.28
CA PRO A 159 11.79 -2.17 -16.52
C PRO A 159 11.38 -3.31 -15.58
N MET A 160 10.96 -3.03 -14.35
CA MET A 160 10.44 -4.07 -13.44
C MET A 160 9.18 -4.72 -14.01
N LEU A 161 8.23 -3.92 -14.52
CA LEU A 161 7.01 -4.43 -15.12
C LEU A 161 7.32 -5.22 -16.40
N LEU A 162 8.13 -4.66 -17.30
CA LEU A 162 8.48 -5.31 -18.56
C LEU A 162 9.26 -6.61 -18.34
N ALA A 163 10.15 -6.67 -17.35
CA ALA A 163 10.91 -7.88 -17.02
C ALA A 163 10.03 -9.05 -16.57
N MET A 164 8.82 -8.79 -16.05
CA MET A 164 7.88 -9.87 -15.70
C MET A 164 7.28 -10.56 -16.93
N PHE A 165 7.15 -9.83 -18.06
CA PHE A 165 6.51 -10.35 -19.27
C PHE A 165 7.54 -10.75 -20.35
N ILE A 166 8.70 -10.09 -20.37
CA ILE A 166 9.72 -10.27 -21.40
C ILE A 166 10.88 -11.07 -20.81
N ARG A 167 10.96 -12.35 -21.18
CA ARG A 167 11.98 -13.29 -20.66
C ARG A 167 13.39 -13.05 -21.20
N LYS A 168 13.53 -12.51 -22.41
CA LYS A 168 14.82 -12.49 -23.15
C LYS A 168 15.45 -11.10 -23.14
N THR A 169 16.00 -10.68 -22.01
CA THR A 169 16.68 -9.38 -21.85
C THR A 169 17.97 -9.50 -21.05
N PRO A 170 19.04 -8.77 -21.43
CA PRO A 170 20.32 -8.84 -20.74
C PRO A 170 20.27 -8.29 -19.31
N GLY A 171 21.24 -8.65 -18.48
CA GLY A 171 21.24 -8.27 -17.05
C GLY A 171 21.36 -6.77 -16.80
N TRP A 172 21.92 -6.03 -17.77
CA TRP A 172 22.05 -4.58 -17.74
C TRP A 172 20.84 -3.84 -18.32
N ALA A 173 19.84 -4.54 -18.87
CA ALA A 173 18.68 -3.94 -19.54
C ALA A 173 17.91 -2.97 -18.64
N ALA A 174 17.69 -3.35 -17.37
CA ALA A 174 16.99 -2.52 -16.41
C ALA A 174 17.75 -1.22 -16.10
N ILE A 175 19.07 -1.30 -15.90
CA ILE A 175 19.91 -0.13 -15.62
C ILE A 175 19.93 0.81 -16.84
N PHE A 176 20.05 0.27 -18.04
CA PHE A 176 20.02 1.06 -19.26
C PHE A 176 18.67 1.75 -19.49
N SER A 177 17.56 1.05 -19.27
CA SER A 177 16.21 1.62 -19.34
C SER A 177 16.04 2.78 -18.35
N VAL A 178 16.47 2.61 -17.10
CA VAL A 178 16.44 3.67 -16.08
C VAL A 178 17.33 4.86 -16.49
N ALA A 179 18.54 4.61 -16.98
CA ALA A 179 19.46 5.66 -17.41
C ALA A 179 18.88 6.48 -18.58
N MET A 180 18.24 5.83 -19.55
CA MET A 180 17.59 6.51 -20.66
C MET A 180 16.34 7.28 -20.22
N ALA A 181 15.54 6.74 -19.30
CA ALA A 181 14.38 7.42 -18.73
C ALA A 181 14.74 8.55 -17.75
N ALA A 182 15.96 8.59 -17.22
CA ALA A 182 16.45 9.71 -16.41
C ALA A 182 16.62 11.00 -17.25
N ILE A 183 16.87 10.89 -18.55
CA ILE A 183 17.01 12.03 -19.47
C ILE A 183 15.71 12.85 -19.57
N PRO A 184 14.55 12.28 -20.00
CA PRO A 184 13.28 13.00 -20.00
C PRO A 184 12.83 13.41 -18.59
N SER A 185 13.23 12.68 -17.55
CA SER A 185 12.98 13.05 -16.16
C SER A 185 13.69 14.36 -15.78
N ALA A 186 14.96 14.51 -16.14
CA ALA A 186 15.73 15.73 -15.91
C ALA A 186 15.21 16.90 -16.76
N ILE A 187 14.96 16.67 -18.05
CA ILE A 187 14.40 17.69 -18.95
C ILE A 187 13.02 18.14 -18.46
N GLY A 188 12.15 17.20 -18.08
CA GLY A 188 10.80 17.49 -17.59
C GLY A 188 10.79 18.28 -16.27
N LEU A 189 11.82 18.12 -15.43
CA LEU A 189 12.05 18.96 -14.26
C LEU A 189 12.53 20.37 -14.64
N MET A 190 13.53 20.48 -15.52
CA MET A 190 14.10 21.76 -15.94
C MET A 190 13.10 22.62 -16.72
N MET A 191 12.35 21.99 -17.63
CA MET A 191 11.36 22.65 -18.49
C MET A 191 9.95 22.68 -17.89
N GLN A 192 9.78 22.23 -16.63
CA GLN A 192 8.50 22.23 -15.91
C GLN A 192 7.35 21.61 -16.72
N TRP A 193 7.60 20.47 -17.37
CA TRP A 193 6.58 19.78 -18.17
C TRP A 193 5.34 19.43 -17.33
N PRO A 194 4.13 19.41 -17.91
CA PRO A 194 2.95 18.91 -17.20
C PRO A 194 3.14 17.44 -16.80
N PHE A 195 2.47 17.02 -15.72
CA PHE A 195 2.59 15.66 -15.18
C PHE A 195 2.38 14.58 -16.25
N GLU A 196 1.35 14.75 -17.10
CA GLU A 196 1.03 13.82 -18.18
C GLU A 196 2.18 13.65 -19.18
N ALA A 197 2.86 14.75 -19.54
CA ALA A 197 4.02 14.70 -20.43
C ALA A 197 5.21 14.00 -19.75
N LYS A 198 5.46 14.26 -18.45
CA LYS A 198 6.50 13.55 -17.69
C LYS A 198 6.25 12.04 -17.71
N VAL A 199 5.02 11.62 -17.46
CA VAL A 199 4.61 10.21 -17.47
C VAL A 199 4.85 9.60 -18.86
N LEU A 200 4.31 10.24 -19.91
CA LEU A 200 4.36 9.72 -21.27
C LEU A 200 5.80 9.56 -21.77
N TRP A 201 6.65 10.57 -21.58
CA TRP A 201 8.04 10.52 -22.01
C TRP A 201 8.87 9.51 -21.20
N ASN A 202 8.68 9.45 -19.87
CA ASN A 202 9.43 8.51 -19.03
C ASN A 202 9.06 7.06 -19.33
N VAL A 203 7.76 6.78 -19.48
CA VAL A 203 7.28 5.43 -19.83
C VAL A 203 7.69 5.07 -21.26
N GLY A 204 7.50 5.98 -22.22
CA GLY A 204 7.82 5.75 -23.63
C GLY A 204 9.30 5.49 -23.86
N ILE A 205 10.17 6.37 -23.36
CA ILE A 205 11.62 6.22 -23.51
C ILE A 205 12.13 5.03 -22.70
N GLY A 206 11.68 4.86 -21.45
CA GLY A 206 12.08 3.73 -20.61
C GLY A 206 11.72 2.38 -21.23
N ALA A 207 10.49 2.24 -21.74
CA ALA A 207 10.03 1.00 -22.38
C ALA A 207 10.77 0.74 -23.69
N THR A 208 10.92 1.76 -24.54
CA THR A 208 11.64 1.64 -25.81
C THR A 208 13.11 1.25 -25.57
N ALA A 209 13.78 1.93 -24.64
CA ALA A 209 15.17 1.61 -24.27
C ALA A 209 15.30 0.18 -23.75
N TYR A 210 14.35 -0.30 -22.94
CA TYR A 210 14.34 -1.67 -22.47
C TYR A 210 14.18 -2.67 -23.62
N LEU A 211 13.23 -2.45 -24.53
CA LEU A 211 12.99 -3.32 -25.69
C LEU A 211 14.17 -3.34 -26.66
N LEU A 212 14.87 -2.21 -26.85
CA LEU A 212 16.08 -2.14 -27.67
C LEU A 212 17.23 -3.01 -27.16
N THR A 213 17.20 -3.43 -25.89
CA THR A 213 18.20 -4.36 -25.34
C THR A 213 17.92 -5.83 -25.70
N MET A 214 16.71 -6.18 -26.14
CA MET A 214 16.34 -7.58 -26.44
C MET A 214 17.26 -8.28 -27.44
N PRO A 215 17.70 -7.65 -28.56
CA PRO A 215 18.62 -8.29 -29.50
C PRO A 215 19.98 -8.66 -28.91
N PHE A 216 20.36 -8.07 -27.77
CA PHE A 216 21.62 -8.33 -27.09
C PHE A 216 21.57 -9.55 -26.16
N TRP A 217 20.38 -10.13 -25.92
CA TRP A 217 20.22 -11.35 -25.13
C TRP A 217 21.11 -12.51 -25.60
N ARG A 218 21.32 -12.64 -26.91
CA ARG A 218 22.15 -13.69 -27.51
C ARG A 218 23.63 -13.64 -27.09
N PHE A 219 24.09 -12.49 -26.61
CA PHE A 219 25.47 -12.30 -26.15
C PHE A 219 25.63 -12.51 -24.64
N GLU A 220 24.55 -12.77 -23.92
CA GLU A 220 24.61 -13.00 -22.48
C GLU A 220 25.21 -14.35 -22.12
N LYS A 221 25.81 -14.40 -20.93
CA LYS A 221 26.44 -15.62 -20.41
C LYS A 221 25.38 -16.72 -20.23
N PRO A 222 25.68 -17.99 -20.58
CA PRO A 222 24.75 -19.10 -20.39
C PRO A 222 24.22 -19.24 -18.96
N ALA A 223 25.06 -18.96 -17.95
CA ALA A 223 24.66 -18.99 -16.55
C ALA A 223 23.53 -18.00 -16.21
N TYR A 224 23.56 -16.79 -16.79
CA TYR A 224 22.49 -15.81 -16.61
C TYR A 224 21.21 -16.23 -17.34
N GLN A 225 21.36 -16.77 -18.56
CA GLN A 225 20.22 -17.30 -19.32
C GLN A 225 19.49 -18.42 -18.57
N GLN A 226 20.25 -19.31 -17.91
CA GLN A 226 19.70 -20.35 -17.05
C GLN A 226 18.98 -19.76 -15.84
N GLN A 227 19.60 -18.82 -15.11
CA GLN A 227 18.98 -18.17 -13.95
C GLN A 227 17.64 -17.51 -14.30
N VAL A 228 17.57 -16.82 -15.45
CA VAL A 228 16.31 -16.25 -15.94
C VAL A 228 15.31 -17.35 -16.29
N GLY A 229 15.78 -18.46 -16.89
CA GLY A 229 14.93 -19.62 -17.14
C GLY A 229 14.30 -20.19 -15.87
N ASP A 230 15.12 -20.43 -14.85
CA ASP A 230 14.70 -20.97 -13.55
C ASP A 230 13.70 -20.03 -12.86
N PHE A 231 13.92 -18.71 -12.93
CA PHE A 231 12.98 -17.72 -12.40
C PHE A 231 11.61 -17.83 -13.08
N PHE A 232 11.57 -17.87 -14.41
CA PHE A 232 10.31 -17.98 -15.15
C PHE A 232 9.63 -19.33 -14.89
N GLU A 233 10.38 -20.41 -14.77
CA GLU A 233 9.82 -21.73 -14.41
C GLU A 233 9.20 -21.69 -13.01
N GLN A 234 9.91 -21.13 -12.02
CA GLN A 234 9.40 -20.96 -10.66
C GLN A 234 8.18 -20.06 -10.59
N MET A 235 8.15 -18.96 -11.36
CA MET A 235 7.02 -18.03 -11.41
C MET A 235 5.75 -18.69 -11.96
N HIS A 236 5.88 -19.58 -12.95
CA HIS A 236 4.74 -20.30 -13.53
C HIS A 236 4.36 -21.56 -12.77
N ARG A 237 5.23 -22.05 -11.88
CA ARG A 237 4.95 -23.21 -11.04
C ARG A 237 3.72 -22.91 -10.17
N PRO A 238 2.70 -23.80 -10.17
CA PRO A 238 1.53 -23.62 -9.33
C PRO A 238 1.93 -23.71 -7.85
N ILE A 239 1.45 -22.75 -7.06
CA ILE A 239 1.64 -22.70 -5.60
C ILE A 239 0.92 -23.87 -4.95
N ASP A 240 1.68 -24.74 -4.28
CA ASP A 240 1.15 -25.78 -3.40
C ASP A 240 0.99 -25.20 -1.98
N PHE A 241 -0.21 -24.69 -1.67
CA PHE A 241 -0.48 -23.96 -0.43
C PHE A 241 -0.13 -24.76 0.83
N GLU A 242 -0.43 -26.07 0.86
CA GLU A 242 -0.19 -26.89 2.04
C GLU A 242 1.30 -27.08 2.30
N LYS A 243 2.11 -27.20 1.25
CA LYS A 243 3.56 -27.39 1.36
C LYS A 243 4.35 -26.08 1.54
N GLU A 244 3.91 -25.00 0.90
CA GLU A 244 4.69 -23.75 0.84
C GLU A 244 4.28 -22.71 1.89
N VAL A 245 2.98 -22.63 2.22
CA VAL A 245 2.44 -21.59 3.12
C VAL A 245 2.01 -22.19 4.48
N GLY A 246 1.72 -23.49 4.51
CA GLY A 246 1.31 -24.22 5.71
C GLY A 246 -0.20 -24.23 5.91
N LYS A 247 -0.66 -24.39 7.16
CA LYS A 247 -2.10 -24.46 7.49
C LYS A 247 -2.78 -23.11 7.25
N ALA A 248 -3.91 -23.13 6.53
CA ALA A 248 -4.75 -21.97 6.30
C ALA A 248 -5.11 -21.28 7.63
N ASN A 249 -4.82 -19.97 7.72
CA ASN A 249 -5.07 -19.16 8.91
C ASN A 249 -6.14 -18.09 8.68
N ASP A 250 -6.77 -18.10 7.51
CA ASP A 250 -7.73 -17.09 7.04
C ASP A 250 -8.89 -16.93 8.02
N LEU A 251 -9.41 -18.04 8.56
CA LEU A 251 -10.52 -18.02 9.51
C LEU A 251 -10.15 -17.33 10.82
N LYS A 252 -8.91 -17.54 11.31
CA LYS A 252 -8.45 -16.86 12.53
C LYS A 252 -8.23 -15.37 12.26
N GLN A 253 -7.67 -15.01 11.11
CA GLN A 253 -7.50 -13.61 10.71
C GLN A 253 -8.85 -12.90 10.59
N LEU A 254 -9.84 -13.55 9.98
CA LEU A 254 -11.18 -13.02 9.81
C LEU A 254 -11.88 -12.81 11.16
N ALA A 255 -11.69 -13.73 12.11
CA ALA A 255 -12.16 -13.56 13.50
C ALA A 255 -11.46 -12.41 14.23
N ILE A 256 -10.14 -12.24 14.04
CA ILE A 256 -9.37 -11.14 14.64
C ILE A 256 -9.86 -9.79 14.09
N ILE A 257 -9.97 -9.66 12.77
CA ILE A 257 -10.47 -8.44 12.10
C ILE A 257 -11.90 -8.14 12.57
N GLY A 258 -12.78 -9.15 12.62
CA GLY A 258 -14.15 -8.98 13.09
C GLY A 258 -14.24 -8.52 14.55
N ARG A 259 -13.35 -9.01 15.43
CA ARG A 259 -13.28 -8.55 16.84
C ARG A 259 -12.84 -7.10 16.94
N PHE A 260 -11.83 -6.69 16.17
CA PHE A 260 -11.42 -5.28 16.12
C PHE A 260 -12.55 -4.38 15.61
N ALA A 261 -13.29 -4.82 14.59
CA ALA A 261 -14.45 -4.08 14.08
C ALA A 261 -15.58 -3.99 15.14
N LEU A 262 -15.91 -5.07 15.85
CA LEU A 262 -16.89 -5.01 16.94
C LEU A 262 -16.47 -4.03 18.05
N ILE A 263 -15.22 -4.11 18.52
CA ILE A 263 -14.71 -3.21 19.55
C ILE A 263 -14.75 -1.77 19.04
N GLY A 264 -14.28 -1.52 17.82
CA GLY A 264 -14.31 -0.21 17.20
C GLY A 264 -15.73 0.36 17.07
N GLY A 265 -16.69 -0.45 16.62
CA GLY A 265 -18.10 -0.04 16.52
C GLY A 265 -18.74 0.27 17.87
N LEU A 266 -18.42 -0.50 18.92
CA LEU A 266 -18.84 -0.22 20.30
C LEU A 266 -18.20 1.06 20.85
N LEU A 267 -16.93 1.32 20.55
CA LEU A 267 -16.28 2.57 20.94
C LEU A 267 -16.89 3.77 20.21
N ILE A 268 -17.26 3.63 18.94
CA ILE A 268 -18.00 4.67 18.20
C ILE A 268 -19.37 4.92 18.84
N LEU A 269 -20.02 3.90 19.42
CA LEU A 269 -21.31 4.09 20.11
C LEU A 269 -21.21 5.02 21.31
N LEU A 270 -20.04 5.07 21.98
CA LEU A 270 -19.80 5.99 23.10
C LEU A 270 -19.87 7.47 22.68
N LEU A 271 -19.74 7.77 21.39
CA LEU A 271 -19.89 9.12 20.86
C LEU A 271 -21.32 9.67 21.04
N LEU A 272 -22.30 8.83 21.36
CA LEU A 272 -23.65 9.27 21.74
C LEU A 272 -23.71 10.00 23.08
N LEU A 273 -22.70 9.84 23.93
CA LEU A 273 -22.59 10.56 25.20
C LEU A 273 -22.38 12.06 25.01
N ILE A 274 -21.87 12.47 23.83
CA ILE A 274 -21.69 13.87 23.49
C ILE A 274 -23.07 14.50 23.22
N PRO A 275 -23.43 15.61 23.90
CA PRO A 275 -24.68 16.31 23.64
C PRO A 275 -24.77 16.78 22.18
N GLN A 276 -25.71 16.21 21.43
CA GLN A 276 -25.91 16.48 20.00
C GLN A 276 -27.37 16.30 19.61
N SER A 277 -27.75 16.81 18.43
CA SER A 277 -29.12 16.76 17.91
C SER A 277 -29.58 15.33 17.62
N ILE A 278 -30.89 15.10 17.49
CA ILE A 278 -31.45 13.77 17.19
C ILE A 278 -30.94 13.24 15.85
N ARG A 279 -30.84 14.12 14.84
CA ARG A 279 -30.29 13.77 13.51
C ARG A 279 -28.85 13.27 13.62
N ASP A 280 -28.03 13.95 14.42
CA ASP A 280 -26.62 13.60 14.60
C ASP A 280 -26.45 12.26 15.34
N ARG A 281 -27.30 12.00 16.34
CA ARG A 281 -27.35 10.70 17.03
C ARG A 281 -27.70 9.57 16.07
N LEU A 282 -28.64 9.78 15.15
CA LEU A 282 -28.99 8.78 14.14
C LEU A 282 -27.81 8.48 13.20
N CYS A 283 -27.04 9.50 12.80
CA CYS A 283 -25.82 9.29 12.02
C CYS A 283 -24.78 8.46 12.77
N VAL A 284 -24.53 8.76 14.05
CA VAL A 284 -23.59 7.98 14.89
C VAL A 284 -24.07 6.54 15.07
N LEU A 285 -25.37 6.34 15.33
CA LEU A 285 -25.97 5.01 15.44
C LEU A 285 -25.84 4.21 14.15
N PHE A 286 -26.04 4.85 13.00
CA PHE A 286 -25.88 4.20 11.70
C PHE A 286 -24.43 3.73 11.49
N VAL A 287 -23.45 4.60 11.74
CA VAL A 287 -22.02 4.27 11.55
C VAL A 287 -21.59 3.16 12.53
N SER A 288 -21.92 3.30 13.81
CA SER A 288 -21.62 2.28 14.83
C SER A 288 -22.28 0.95 14.50
N GLY A 289 -23.57 0.98 14.15
CA GLY A 289 -24.34 -0.21 13.79
C GLY A 289 -23.80 -0.90 12.54
N PHE A 290 -23.38 -0.13 11.53
CA PHE A 290 -22.74 -0.68 10.33
C PHE A 290 -21.40 -1.36 10.66
N VAL A 291 -20.51 -0.70 11.40
CA VAL A 291 -19.19 -1.24 11.75
C VAL A 291 -19.32 -2.49 12.64
N THR A 292 -20.19 -2.44 13.66
CA THR A 292 -20.48 -3.59 14.52
C THR A 292 -21.16 -4.72 13.73
N GLY A 293 -22.08 -4.39 12.82
CA GLY A 293 -22.76 -5.36 11.97
C GLY A 293 -21.80 -6.11 11.06
N VAL A 294 -20.91 -5.40 10.36
CA VAL A 294 -19.84 -6.01 9.55
C VAL A 294 -18.91 -6.86 10.42
N GLY A 295 -18.49 -6.36 11.58
CA GLY A 295 -17.66 -7.11 12.52
C GLY A 295 -18.31 -8.42 13.00
N GLY A 296 -19.61 -8.37 13.29
CA GLY A 296 -20.43 -9.53 13.65
C GLY A 296 -20.53 -10.54 12.51
N LEU A 297 -20.81 -10.08 11.29
CA LEU A 297 -20.86 -10.93 10.10
C LEU A 297 -19.52 -11.63 9.83
N LEU A 298 -18.40 -10.92 10.01
CA LEU A 298 -17.08 -11.54 9.90
C LEU A 298 -16.90 -12.63 10.95
N ILE A 299 -17.18 -12.36 12.24
CA ILE A 299 -17.06 -13.39 13.27
C ILE A 299 -17.98 -14.59 12.98
N MET A 300 -19.20 -14.36 12.53
CA MET A 300 -20.14 -15.43 12.15
C MET A 300 -19.59 -16.27 10.99
N ALA A 301 -19.05 -15.63 9.94
CA ALA A 301 -18.42 -16.30 8.81
C ALA A 301 -17.18 -17.12 9.23
N SER A 302 -16.40 -16.60 10.19
CA SER A 302 -15.25 -17.31 10.74
C SER A 302 -15.65 -18.60 11.47
N ARG A 303 -16.80 -18.59 12.17
CA ARG A 303 -17.29 -19.73 12.95
C ARG A 303 -17.96 -20.80 12.08
N ARG A 304 -18.82 -20.38 11.12
CA ARG A 304 -19.50 -21.31 10.21
C ARG A 304 -18.52 -22.16 9.38
N SER A 305 -17.40 -21.56 8.98
CA SER A 305 -16.38 -22.26 8.20
C SER A 305 -15.55 -23.27 9.01
N VAL A 306 -15.39 -23.03 10.33
CA VAL A 306 -14.75 -23.99 11.25
C VAL A 306 -15.63 -25.23 11.47
N GLU A 307 -16.95 -25.05 11.49
CA GLU A 307 -17.92 -26.13 11.70
C GLU A 307 -18.01 -27.05 10.48
N VAL A 308 -17.90 -26.50 9.26
CA VAL A 308 -17.85 -27.26 8.00
C VAL A 308 -16.54 -28.06 7.84
N GLN A 309 -15.45 -27.65 8.48
CA GLN A 309 -14.14 -28.33 8.42
C GLN A 309 -13.96 -29.43 9.47
N ARG A 310 -14.91 -29.65 10.39
CA ARG A 310 -14.85 -30.81 11.29
C ARG A 310 -15.19 -32.07 10.48
N PRO A 311 -14.32 -33.08 10.42
CA PRO A 311 -14.72 -34.36 9.83
C PRO A 311 -15.87 -34.92 10.68
N VAL A 312 -16.93 -35.36 10.00
CA VAL A 312 -18.00 -36.13 10.62
C VAL A 312 -17.33 -37.33 11.30
N SER A 313 -17.33 -37.34 12.64
CA SER A 313 -16.86 -38.47 13.42
C SER A 313 -17.63 -39.71 12.94
N ILE A 314 -16.91 -40.63 12.33
CA ILE A 314 -17.39 -41.99 12.06
C ILE A 314 -17.81 -42.55 13.42
N LYS A 315 -19.12 -42.78 13.60
CA LYS A 315 -19.62 -43.68 14.64
C LYS A 315 -18.95 -45.03 14.40
N GLN A 316 -17.94 -45.37 15.19
CA GLN A 316 -17.55 -46.76 15.35
C GLN A 316 -18.62 -47.42 16.22
N ASP A 317 -19.56 -48.08 15.56
CA ASP A 317 -20.27 -49.22 16.15
C ASP A 317 -19.21 -50.30 16.42
N VAL A 318 -18.79 -50.41 17.68
CA VAL A 318 -18.14 -51.62 18.21
C VAL A 318 -18.80 -51.92 19.55
N SER A 319 -19.98 -52.52 19.47
CA SER A 319 -20.54 -53.34 20.55
C SER A 319 -21.59 -54.27 19.96
N ASN A 320 -21.16 -55.43 19.48
CA ASN A 320 -21.82 -56.72 19.69
C ASN A 320 -21.16 -57.80 18.83
N GLU A 321 -20.05 -58.33 19.31
CA GLU A 321 -19.73 -59.76 19.16
C GLU A 321 -19.25 -60.26 20.52
N CYS A 322 -20.23 -60.68 21.32
CA CYS A 322 -20.08 -61.58 22.46
C CYS A 322 -21.14 -62.66 22.26
N ALA A 323 -20.75 -63.77 21.60
CA ALA A 323 -21.32 -65.13 21.67
C ALA A 323 -20.75 -65.97 20.52
#